data_AF-A0A9D2G305-F1
#
_entry.id   AF-A0A9D2G305-F1
#
_cell.length_a   1.000
_cell.length_b   1.000
_cell.length_c   1.000
_cell.angle_alpha   90.00
_cell.angle_beta   90.00
_cell.angle_gamma   90.00
#
_symmetry.space_group_name_H-M   'P 1'
#
loop_
_entity.id
_entity.type
_entity.pdbx_description
1 polymer ?
#
loop_
_entity_poly.entity_id
_entity_poly.type
_entity_poly.pdbx_seq_one_letter_code
_entity_poly.pdbx_strand_id
1 'polypeptide(L)' 'MLKLSKNKKAAMDRLSADDGFIKALAIDQRGAMNRMYSALGVEATPKEIERLKEIVSEELTPYASSI' A
#
# COMPACT_ATOMS: atom_id res chain seq x y z
N MET A 1 0.72 -25.84 -16.64
CA MET A 1 0.50 -25.10 -15.37
C MET A 1 1.82 -24.59 -14.86
N LEU A 2 1.92 -23.30 -14.53
CA LEU A 2 3.09 -22.73 -13.86
C LEU A 2 3.20 -23.35 -12.46
N LYS A 3 4.39 -23.84 -12.09
CA LYS A 3 4.70 -24.31 -10.72
C LYS A 3 5.43 -23.20 -9.97
N LEU A 4 4.85 -22.76 -8.85
CA LEU A 4 5.51 -21.83 -7.94
C LEU A 4 6.51 -22.58 -7.05
N SER A 5 7.64 -21.95 -6.72
CA SER A 5 8.49 -22.43 -5.64
C SER A 5 7.77 -22.29 -4.31
N LYS A 6 8.18 -23.08 -3.30
CA LYS A 6 7.61 -23.01 -1.95
C LYS A 6 7.61 -21.58 -1.39
N ASN A 7 8.72 -20.86 -1.58
CA ASN A 7 8.88 -19.49 -1.08
C ASN A 7 7.97 -18.49 -1.82
N LYS A 8 7.81 -18.63 -3.15
CA LYS A 8 6.88 -17.77 -3.91
C LYS A 8 5.44 -18.02 -3.47
N LYS A 9 5.03 -19.28 -3.30
CA LYS A 9 3.69 -19.62 -2.83
C LYS A 9 3.42 -19.03 -1.43
N ALA A 10 4.33 -19.25 -0.49
CA ALA A 10 4.20 -18.68 0.86
C ALA A 10 4.15 -17.14 0.87
N ALA A 11 4.91 -16.47 0.00
CA ALA A 11 4.82 -15.01 -0.14
C ALA A 11 3.46 -14.56 -0.71
N MET A 12 2.94 -15.24 -1.73
CA MET A 12 1.60 -14.95 -2.28
C MET A 12 0.50 -15.18 -1.24
N ASP A 13 0.63 -16.23 -0.44
CA ASP A 13 -0.33 -16.54 0.62
C ASP A 13 -0.35 -15.44 1.70
N ARG A 14 0.80 -14.85 2.05
CA ARG A 14 0.87 -13.69 2.96
C ARG A 14 0.30 -12.39 2.38
N LEU A 15 0.21 -12.27 1.05
CA LEU A 15 -0.33 -11.07 0.38
C LEU A 15 -1.84 -11.18 0.10
N SER A 16 -2.41 -12.36 0.30
CA SER A 16 -3.80 -12.66 -0.04
C SER A 16 -4.66 -12.66 1.22
N ALA A 17 -5.94 -12.33 1.06
CA ALA A 17 -6.94 -12.53 2.09
C ALA A 17 -7.30 -14.03 2.21
N ASP A 18 -8.06 -14.38 3.25
CA ASP A 18 -8.46 -15.77 3.53
C ASP A 18 -9.28 -16.43 2.41
N ASP A 19 -9.95 -15.63 1.57
CA ASP A 19 -10.70 -16.09 0.40
C ASP A 19 -9.82 -16.31 -0.85
N GLY A 20 -8.51 -16.12 -0.71
CA GLY A 20 -7.52 -16.32 -1.78
C GLY A 20 -7.40 -15.14 -2.76
N PHE A 21 -8.12 -14.04 -2.55
CA PHE A 21 -8.00 -12.83 -3.36
C PHE A 21 -6.97 -11.85 -2.77
N ILE A 22 -6.29 -11.10 -3.65
CA ILE A 22 -5.41 -10.01 -3.23
C ILE A 22 -6.28 -8.75 -3.05
N LYS A 23 -6.42 -8.31 -1.80
CA LYS A 23 -7.14 -7.10 -1.39
C LYS A 23 -6.11 -6.08 -0.88
N ALA A 24 -5.15 -5.73 -1.74
CA ALA A 24 -4.02 -4.88 -1.39
C ALA A 24 -4.37 -3.39 -1.38
N LEU A 25 -3.83 -2.65 -0.42
CA LEU A 25 -3.84 -1.19 -0.37
C LEU A 25 -2.59 -0.66 -1.08
N ALA A 26 -2.73 0.34 -1.97
CA ALA A 26 -1.59 0.93 -2.67
C ALA A 26 -1.33 2.37 -2.22
N ILE A 27 -0.19 2.61 -1.54
CA ILE A 27 0.24 3.94 -1.07
C ILE A 27 1.70 4.29 -1.45
N ASP A 28 2.15 3.78 -2.59
CA ASP A 28 3.51 3.97 -3.09
C ASP A 28 3.73 5.30 -3.85
N GLN A 29 2.69 6.12 -3.99
CA GLN A 29 2.73 7.33 -4.80
C GLN A 29 3.78 8.33 -4.27
N ARG A 30 4.56 8.91 -5.19
CA ARG A 30 5.58 9.94 -4.92
C ARG A 30 5.12 11.29 -5.47
N GLY A 31 5.59 11.68 -6.66
CA GLY A 31 5.24 12.96 -7.28
C GLY A 31 3.74 13.17 -7.53
N ALA A 32 2.95 12.10 -7.66
CA ALA A 32 1.49 12.21 -7.74
C ALA A 32 0.88 12.75 -6.44
N MET A 33 1.42 12.35 -5.28
CA MET A 33 0.98 12.85 -3.98
C MET A 33 1.31 14.34 -3.84
N ASN A 34 2.49 14.78 -4.27
CA ASN A 34 2.83 16.22 -4.32
C ASN A 34 1.79 17.00 -5.14
N ARG A 35 1.43 16.51 -6.34
CA ARG A 35 0.40 17.15 -7.18
C ARG A 35 -0.96 17.20 -6.51
N MET A 36 -1.34 16.19 -5.73
CA MET A 36 -2.59 16.20 -4.96
C MET A 36 -2.59 17.29 -3.89
N TYR A 37 -1.50 17.45 -3.14
CA TYR A 37 -1.36 18.53 -2.16
C TYR A 37 -1.36 19.91 -2.82
N SER A 38 -0.61 20.08 -3.92
CA SER A 38 -0.60 21.35 -4.65
C SER A 38 -1.97 21.73 -5.20
N ALA A 39 -2.78 20.75 -5.65
CA ALA A 39 -4.16 21.00 -6.10
C ALA A 39 -5.08 21.49 -4.97
N LEU A 40 -4.71 21.23 -3.71
CA LEU A 40 -5.39 21.76 -2.51
C LEU A 40 -4.78 23.10 -2.04
N GLY A 41 -3.81 23.66 -2.75
CA GLY A 41 -3.08 24.86 -2.35
C GLY A 41 -2.11 24.65 -1.19
N VAL A 42 -1.71 23.40 -0.92
CA VAL A 42 -0.79 23.02 0.16
C VAL A 42 0.56 22.59 -0.43
N GLU A 43 1.66 23.13 0.09
CA GLU A 43 2.98 22.56 -0.14
C GLU A 43 3.32 21.59 1.00
N ALA A 44 3.14 20.29 0.74
CA ALA A 44 3.53 19.26 1.70
C ALA A 44 5.04 19.01 1.63
N THR A 45 5.67 19.02 2.79
CA THR A 45 7.04 18.58 2.99
C THR A 45 7.15 17.06 2.84
N PRO A 46 8.36 16.53 2.54
CA PRO A 46 8.58 15.08 2.51
C PRO A 46 8.17 14.36 3.80
N LYS A 47 8.35 15.00 4.96
CA LYS A 47 7.96 14.45 6.27
C LYS A 47 6.44 14.36 6.45
N GLU A 48 5.69 15.35 5.96
CA GLU A 48 4.22 15.30 6.01
C GLU A 48 3.66 14.21 5.09
N ILE A 49 4.30 14.01 3.94
CA ILE A 49 3.97 12.90 3.03
C ILE A 49 4.27 11.55 3.69
N GLU A 50 5.45 11.39 4.30
CA GLU A 50 5.80 10.19 5.05
C GLU A 50 4.80 9.93 6.18
N ARG A 51 4.46 10.97 6.95
CA ARG A 51 3.49 10.88 8.03
C ARG A 51 2.09 10.48 7.53
N LEU A 52 1.65 11.00 6.39
CA LEU A 52 0.40 10.57 5.76
C LEU A 52 0.43 9.06 5.45
N LYS A 53 1.55 8.56 4.90
CA LYS A 53 1.69 7.13 4.57
C LYS A 53 1.68 6.25 5.82
N GLU A 54 2.32 6.70 6.90
CA GLU A 54 2.25 6.02 8.19
C GLU A 54 0.82 5.93 8.71
N ILE A 55 0.08 7.04 8.70
CA ILE A 55 -1.33 7.08 9.16
C ILE A 55 -2.19 6.15 8.30
N VAL A 56 -2.04 6.20 6.96
CA VAL A 56 -2.76 5.31 6.06
C VAL A 56 -2.44 3.84 6.35
N SER A 57 -1.17 3.53 6.61
CA SER A 57 -0.75 2.17 6.98
C SER A 57 -1.36 1.74 8.31
N GLU A 58 -1.32 2.58 9.34
CA GLU A 58 -1.85 2.27 10.67
C GLU A 58 -3.37 2.05 10.65
N GLU A 59 -4.11 2.95 10.00
CA GLU A 59 -5.56 2.96 10.05
C GLU A 59 -6.23 1.98 9.06
N LEU A 60 -5.60 1.73 7.91
CA LEU A 60 -6.26 1.00 6.81
C LEU A 60 -5.70 -0.40 6.56
N THR A 61 -4.48 -0.75 7.01
CA THR A 61 -3.98 -2.13 6.87
C THR A 61 -4.81 -3.20 7.58
N PRO A 62 -5.55 -2.94 8.68
CA PRO A 62 -6.46 -3.94 9.24
C PRO A 62 -7.56 -4.41 8.28
N TYR A 63 -7.84 -3.66 7.22
CA TYR A 63 -8.88 -3.97 6.22
C TYR A 63 -8.30 -4.43 4.88
N ALA A 64 -6.97 -4.49 4.74
CA ALA A 64 -6.28 -4.91 3.53
C ALA A 64 -5.53 -6.23 3.76
N SER A 65 -5.37 -7.05 2.72
CA SER A 65 -4.53 -8.25 2.82
C SER A 65 -3.04 -7.94 2.80
N SER A 66 -2.66 -6.80 2.25
CA SER A 66 -1.29 -6.31 2.15
C SER A 66 -1.26 -4.82 1.82
N ILE A 67 -0.08 -4.20 1.94
CA ILE A 67 0.21 -2.82 1.53
C ILE A 67 1.56 -2.76 0.80
#